data_AF-A0A9P1CCK2-F1
#
_entry.id   AF-A0A9P1CCK2-F1
#
_cell.length_a   1.000
_cell.length_b   1.000
_cell.length_c   1.000
_cell.angle_alpha   90.00
_cell.angle_beta   90.00
_cell.angle_gamma   90.00
#
_symmetry.space_group_name_H-M   'P 1'
#
loop_
_entity.id
_entity.type
_entity.pdbx_description
1 polymer ?
#
loop_
_entity_poly.entity_id
_entity_poly.type
_entity_poly.pdbx_seq_one_letter_code
_entity_poly.pdbx_strand_id
1 'polypeptide(L)'
;MHAFLNYSLLQAWFPSEAEIWNPPTWFLSALSFANFTLPAILPQIARLSKDGLQKLLVALSTVSLLQKLSYSQAWKFYCCGGFAEKTAHPYLWNVTRFHPFGALVEIVIGAAAARSVMLDDENQKPSINPLWLFLASYASLGLRLTTLNLNDAMIRTLLFMPLYTKFLMEIHRDCLTEKPHLITRFFGSKLMTSLGALAFPMFILHGPIGQIFYKKKIAEKLWGGILPKKFFPFYLLLVMVAGHFTNEFFVKSKKVQQFSAWLARKLADSTKGMLSDAVPRDSSMEKLAGA
;
A
#
# COMPACT_ATOMS: atom_id res chain seq x y z
N MET A 1 -25.38 10.28 -5.21
CA MET A 1 -24.13 9.82 -5.86
C MET A 1 -23.05 9.44 -4.84
N HIS A 2 -22.57 10.37 -4.00
CA HIS A 2 -21.49 10.11 -3.03
C HIS A 2 -21.73 8.92 -2.09
N ALA A 3 -22.93 8.80 -1.50
CA ALA A 3 -23.28 7.67 -0.64
C ALA A 3 -23.18 6.34 -1.39
N PHE A 4 -23.67 6.28 -2.64
CA PHE A 4 -23.59 5.09 -3.48
C PHE A 4 -22.14 4.69 -3.74
N LEU A 5 -21.28 5.62 -4.18
CA LEU A 5 -19.85 5.35 -4.41
C LEU A 5 -19.16 4.91 -3.12
N ASN A 6 -19.58 5.45 -1.98
CA ASN A 6 -19.03 5.09 -0.67
C ASN A 6 -19.39 3.68 -0.23
N TYR A 7 -20.66 3.32 -0.27
CA TYR A 7 -21.13 2.00 0.14
C TYR A 7 -20.77 0.90 -0.86
N SER A 8 -20.60 1.24 -2.14
CA SER A 8 -20.13 0.30 -3.16
C SER A 8 -18.61 0.20 -3.28
N LEU A 9 -17.84 0.97 -2.49
CA LEU A 9 -16.37 1.02 -2.53
C LEU A 9 -15.83 1.32 -3.93
N LEU A 10 -16.46 2.26 -4.65
CA LEU A 10 -16.08 2.67 -6.00
C LEU A 10 -15.37 4.03 -6.08
N GLN A 11 -15.16 4.72 -4.96
CA GLN A 11 -14.66 6.09 -4.95
C GLN A 11 -13.29 6.24 -5.63
N ALA A 12 -12.40 5.25 -5.52
CA ALA A 12 -11.06 5.30 -6.12
C ALA A 12 -11.10 5.41 -7.66
N TRP A 13 -12.17 4.91 -8.29
CA TRP A 13 -12.40 5.00 -9.73
C TRP A 13 -12.84 6.39 -10.19
N PHE A 14 -13.26 7.24 -9.26
CA PHE A 14 -13.73 8.60 -9.51
C PHE A 14 -12.82 9.58 -8.75
N PRO A 15 -11.70 10.03 -9.35
CA PRO A 15 -10.66 10.82 -8.68
C PRO A 15 -11.16 12.10 -7.98
N SER A 16 -12.20 12.75 -8.51
CA SER A 16 -12.86 13.90 -7.89
C SER A 16 -13.56 13.54 -6.57
N GLU A 17 -14.05 12.32 -6.46
CA GLU A 17 -14.78 11.80 -5.30
C GLU A 17 -13.85 11.25 -4.22
N ALA A 18 -12.74 10.64 -4.64
CA ALA A 18 -11.70 10.13 -3.75
C ALA A 18 -11.06 11.23 -2.89
N GLU A 19 -10.93 12.45 -3.41
CA GLU A 19 -10.36 13.58 -2.67
C GLU A 19 -11.31 14.12 -1.59
N ILE A 20 -12.62 14.18 -1.88
CA ILE A 20 -13.65 14.67 -0.95
C ILE A 20 -13.70 13.81 0.31
N TRP A 21 -13.49 12.50 0.15
CA TRP A 21 -13.42 11.52 1.21
C TRP A 21 -11.99 10.94 1.30
N ASN A 22 -11.08 11.78 1.77
CA ASN A 22 -9.71 11.40 2.19
C ASN A 22 -9.75 10.21 3.19
N PRO A 23 -8.64 9.50 3.50
CA PRO A 23 -8.68 8.12 3.99
C PRO A 23 -9.57 7.90 5.21
N PRO A 24 -10.19 6.71 5.31
CA PRO A 24 -9.77 5.47 4.64
C PRO A 24 -10.52 5.10 3.35
N THR A 25 -11.54 5.85 2.93
CA THR A 25 -12.55 5.43 1.95
C THR A 25 -12.01 5.12 0.56
N TRP A 26 -11.20 6.00 -0.03
CA TRP A 26 -10.59 5.72 -1.35
C TRP A 26 -9.60 4.56 -1.27
N PHE A 27 -8.86 4.43 -0.16
CA PHE A 27 -7.91 3.34 0.04
C PHE A 27 -8.64 2.00 0.14
N LEU A 28 -9.76 1.95 0.86
CA LEU A 28 -10.61 0.75 0.94
C LEU A 28 -11.17 0.37 -0.44
N SER A 29 -11.55 1.35 -1.26
CA SER A 29 -11.95 1.12 -2.66
C SER A 29 -10.84 0.49 -3.49
N ALA A 30 -9.63 1.05 -3.42
CA ALA A 30 -8.45 0.49 -4.11
C ALA A 30 -8.07 -0.91 -3.59
N LEU A 31 -8.12 -1.10 -2.28
CA LEU A 31 -7.83 -2.38 -1.63
C LEU A 31 -8.87 -3.45 -2.00
N SER A 32 -10.15 -3.10 -2.08
CA SER A 32 -11.21 -4.01 -2.51
C SER A 32 -11.01 -4.44 -3.96
N PHE A 33 -10.65 -3.52 -4.85
CA PHE A 33 -10.29 -3.88 -6.21
C PHE A 33 -9.08 -4.82 -6.25
N ALA A 34 -8.01 -4.50 -5.50
CA ALA A 34 -6.84 -5.35 -5.42
C ALA A 34 -7.18 -6.75 -4.89
N ASN A 35 -7.98 -6.87 -3.83
CA ASN A 35 -8.41 -8.16 -3.30
C ASN A 35 -9.25 -8.98 -4.28
N PHE A 36 -9.99 -8.32 -5.19
CA PHE A 36 -10.69 -9.00 -6.27
C PHE A 36 -9.74 -9.51 -7.36
N THR A 37 -8.68 -8.76 -7.69
CA THR A 37 -7.75 -9.12 -8.78
C THR A 37 -6.62 -10.07 -8.33
N LEU A 38 -6.16 -9.96 -7.09
CA LEU A 38 -5.01 -10.73 -6.57
C LEU A 38 -5.15 -12.25 -6.69
N PRO A 39 -6.33 -12.89 -6.49
CA PRO A 39 -6.48 -14.33 -6.68
C PRO A 39 -6.08 -14.83 -8.07
N ALA A 40 -6.25 -14.02 -9.12
CA ALA A 40 -5.82 -14.36 -10.47
C ALA A 40 -4.32 -14.08 -10.71
N ILE A 41 -3.76 -13.05 -10.06
CA ILE A 41 -2.37 -12.60 -10.26
C ILE A 41 -1.37 -13.42 -9.43
N LEU A 42 -1.68 -13.69 -8.15
CA LEU A 42 -0.75 -14.33 -7.21
C LEU A 42 -0.26 -15.71 -7.68
N PRO A 43 -1.09 -16.60 -8.26
CA PRO A 43 -0.62 -17.88 -8.80
C PRO A 43 0.40 -17.71 -9.93
N GLN A 44 0.26 -16.67 -10.75
CA GLN A 44 1.21 -16.38 -11.83
C GLN A 44 2.54 -15.92 -11.27
N ILE A 45 2.53 -15.02 -10.27
CA ILE A 45 3.76 -14.59 -9.56
C ILE A 45 4.44 -15.78 -8.89
N ALA A 46 3.68 -16.67 -8.25
CA ALA A 46 4.23 -17.82 -7.51
C ALA A 46 5.04 -18.77 -8.39
N ARG A 47 4.70 -18.86 -9.69
CA ARG A 47 5.36 -19.70 -10.70
C ARG A 47 6.65 -19.10 -11.26
N LEU A 48 6.92 -17.80 -11.02
CA LEU A 48 8.10 -17.13 -11.55
C LEU A 48 9.37 -17.57 -10.79
N SER A 49 10.47 -17.72 -11.53
CA SER A 49 11.82 -17.86 -10.96
C SER A 49 12.33 -16.53 -10.40
N LYS A 50 13.46 -16.53 -9.67
CA LYS A 50 14.10 -15.30 -9.18
C LYS A 50 14.34 -14.28 -10.30
N ASP A 51 14.87 -14.72 -11.43
CA ASP A 51 15.09 -13.86 -12.60
C ASP A 51 13.77 -13.33 -13.17
N GLY A 52 12.74 -14.17 -13.21
CA GLY A 52 11.40 -13.79 -13.63
C GLY A 52 10.80 -12.71 -12.72
N LEU A 53 10.96 -12.85 -11.41
CA LEU A 53 10.50 -11.88 -10.41
C LEU A 53 11.28 -10.57 -10.51
N GLN A 54 12.59 -10.62 -10.74
CA GLN A 54 13.39 -9.43 -10.94
C GLN A 54 12.94 -8.65 -12.19
N LYS A 55 12.71 -9.35 -13.31
CA LYS A 55 12.15 -8.74 -14.53
C LYS A 55 10.77 -8.13 -14.27
N LEU A 56 9.90 -8.83 -13.54
CA LEU A 56 8.59 -8.33 -13.16
C LEU A 56 8.69 -7.07 -12.29
N LEU A 57 9.56 -7.06 -11.29
CA LEU A 57 9.80 -5.90 -10.42
C LEU A 57 10.26 -4.68 -11.22
N VAL A 58 11.20 -4.87 -12.16
CA VAL A 58 11.68 -3.80 -13.05
C VAL A 58 10.55 -3.30 -13.95
N ALA A 59 9.79 -4.20 -14.58
CA ALA A 59 8.67 -3.84 -15.45
C ALA A 59 7.59 -3.04 -14.71
N LEU A 60 7.13 -3.53 -13.55
CA LEU A 60 6.09 -2.86 -12.77
C LEU A 60 6.57 -1.52 -12.20
N SER A 61 7.83 -1.45 -11.74
CA SER A 61 8.42 -0.18 -11.29
C SER A 61 8.50 0.84 -12.43
N THR A 62 8.82 0.37 -13.64
CA THR A 62 8.86 1.19 -14.85
C THR A 62 7.46 1.69 -15.22
N VAL A 63 6.44 0.83 -15.17
CA VAL A 63 5.04 1.23 -15.42
C VAL A 63 4.57 2.27 -14.39
N SER A 64 4.82 2.03 -13.10
CA SER A 64 4.49 2.99 -12.02
C SER A 64 5.21 4.33 -12.22
N LEU A 65 6.48 4.28 -12.64
CA LEU A 65 7.27 5.47 -12.93
C LEU A 65 6.73 6.23 -14.13
N LEU A 66 6.47 5.55 -15.25
CA LEU A 66 5.96 6.18 -16.48
C LEU A 66 4.61 6.88 -16.24
N GLN A 67 3.74 6.28 -15.42
CA GLN A 67 2.47 6.91 -15.03
C GLN A 67 2.68 8.24 -14.30
N LYS A 68 3.68 8.33 -13.42
CA LYS A 68 3.95 9.54 -12.63
C LYS A 68 4.79 10.54 -13.41
N LEU A 69 5.71 10.09 -14.26
CA LEU A 69 6.47 10.93 -15.18
C LEU A 69 5.58 11.58 -16.22
N SER A 70 4.64 10.85 -16.81
CA SER A 70 3.72 11.39 -17.82
C SER A 70 2.90 12.55 -17.25
N TYR A 71 2.40 12.41 -16.03
CA TYR A 71 1.74 13.50 -15.31
C TYR A 71 2.67 14.69 -15.06
N SER A 72 3.87 14.42 -14.55
CA SER A 72 4.84 15.45 -14.18
C SER A 72 5.31 16.28 -15.38
N GLN A 73 5.56 15.61 -16.51
CA GLN A 73 6.01 16.21 -17.76
C GLN A 73 4.89 16.95 -18.48
N ALA A 74 3.69 16.37 -18.58
CA ALA A 74 2.56 16.99 -19.26
C ALA A 74 2.16 18.34 -18.64
N TRP A 75 2.33 18.49 -17.31
CA TRP A 75 1.80 19.64 -16.58
C TRP A 75 2.87 20.51 -15.91
N LYS A 76 4.13 20.28 -16.24
CA LYS A 76 5.30 20.97 -15.65
C LYS A 76 5.24 21.02 -14.12
N PHE A 77 4.71 19.96 -13.51
CA PHE A 77 4.53 19.85 -12.06
C PHE A 77 5.87 19.48 -11.44
N TYR A 78 6.64 20.47 -11.03
CA TYR A 78 7.96 20.27 -10.44
C TYR A 78 8.18 21.17 -9.23
N CYS A 79 9.05 20.76 -8.30
CA CYS A 79 9.30 21.48 -7.05
C CYS A 79 9.87 22.90 -7.24
N CYS A 80 10.57 23.18 -8.33
CA CYS A 80 11.20 24.48 -8.59
C CYS A 80 10.67 25.19 -9.85
N GLY A 81 9.77 24.55 -10.59
CA GLY A 81 9.01 25.20 -11.66
C GLY A 81 7.93 26.07 -11.04
N GLY A 82 7.81 27.33 -11.45
CA GLY A 82 6.72 28.20 -11.01
C GLY A 82 5.39 27.49 -11.21
N PHE A 83 4.73 27.15 -10.11
CA PHE A 83 3.39 26.60 -10.10
C PHE A 83 2.44 27.68 -10.62
N ALA A 84 2.18 27.67 -11.92
CA ALA A 84 1.01 28.38 -12.43
C ALA A 84 -0.20 27.57 -12.00
N GLU A 85 -0.97 28.07 -11.04
CA GLU A 85 -2.24 27.48 -10.58
C GLU A 85 -3.19 27.17 -11.77
N LYS A 86 -3.03 27.91 -12.87
CA LYS A 86 -3.74 27.73 -14.15
C LYS A 86 -3.41 26.44 -14.92
N THR A 87 -2.27 25.79 -14.67
CA THR A 87 -1.86 24.56 -15.37
C THR A 87 -1.98 23.30 -14.51
N ALA A 88 -2.38 23.44 -13.24
CA ALA A 88 -2.68 22.29 -12.41
C ALA A 88 -4.02 21.69 -12.83
N HIS A 89 -4.04 20.41 -13.20
CA HIS A 89 -5.27 19.62 -13.35
C HIS A 89 -5.45 18.72 -12.12
N PRO A 90 -6.23 19.14 -11.10
CA PRO A 90 -6.44 18.36 -9.88
C PRO A 90 -6.98 16.95 -10.15
N TYR A 91 -7.82 16.81 -11.19
CA TYR A 91 -8.35 15.52 -11.59
C TYR A 91 -7.25 14.50 -11.95
N LEU A 92 -6.30 14.88 -12.81
CA LEU A 92 -5.23 14.00 -13.24
C LEU A 92 -4.23 13.71 -12.12
N TRP A 93 -4.01 14.67 -11.22
CA TRP A 93 -3.23 14.44 -9.99
C TRP A 93 -3.90 13.38 -9.11
N ASN A 94 -5.22 13.47 -8.98
CA ASN A 94 -5.99 12.52 -8.19
C ASN A 94 -6.03 11.14 -8.87
N VAL A 95 -5.99 11.06 -10.21
CA VAL A 95 -5.81 9.78 -10.92
C VAL A 95 -4.49 9.11 -10.52
N THR A 96 -3.37 9.84 -10.50
CA THR A 96 -2.07 9.23 -10.14
C THR A 96 -2.00 8.81 -8.67
N ARG A 97 -2.81 9.41 -7.79
CA ARG A 97 -2.82 9.12 -6.35
C ARG A 97 -3.81 8.05 -5.93
N PHE A 98 -5.00 8.06 -6.52
CA PHE A 98 -6.14 7.30 -6.00
C PHE A 98 -6.57 6.17 -6.93
N HIS A 99 -6.21 6.21 -8.22
CA HIS A 99 -6.76 5.26 -9.18
C HIS A 99 -6.35 3.82 -8.82
N PRO A 100 -7.31 2.89 -8.73
CA PRO A 100 -7.09 1.56 -8.15
C PRO A 100 -6.13 0.70 -8.98
N PHE A 101 -6.04 0.94 -10.30
CA PHE A 101 -5.04 0.29 -11.15
C PHE A 101 -3.59 0.65 -10.75
N GLY A 102 -3.30 1.93 -10.46
CA GLY A 102 -1.96 2.35 -10.04
C GLY A 102 -1.60 1.71 -8.70
N ALA A 103 -2.54 1.71 -7.75
CA ALA A 103 -2.38 1.02 -6.47
C ALA A 103 -2.17 -0.49 -6.64
N LEU A 104 -2.90 -1.15 -7.56
CA LEU A 104 -2.71 -2.57 -7.88
C LEU A 104 -1.28 -2.85 -8.36
N VAL A 105 -0.74 -2.03 -9.27
CA VAL A 105 0.66 -2.18 -9.74
C VAL A 105 1.63 -2.16 -8.55
N GLU A 106 1.47 -1.23 -7.62
CA GLU A 106 2.33 -1.12 -6.43
C GLU A 106 2.17 -2.30 -5.46
N ILE A 107 0.94 -2.80 -5.27
CA ILE A 107 0.67 -4.00 -4.48
C ILE A 107 1.34 -5.23 -5.11
N VAL A 108 1.29 -5.36 -6.43
CA VAL A 108 1.92 -6.46 -7.17
C VAL A 108 3.46 -6.38 -7.07
N ILE A 109 4.05 -5.18 -7.05
CA ILE A 109 5.49 -5.01 -6.73
C ILE A 109 5.80 -5.60 -5.35
N GLY A 110 4.99 -5.28 -4.33
CA GLY A 110 5.16 -5.83 -2.98
C GLY A 110 5.03 -7.35 -2.95
N ALA A 111 4.04 -7.92 -3.65
CA ALA A 111 3.86 -9.37 -3.76
C ALA A 111 5.04 -10.06 -4.46
N ALA A 112 5.55 -9.48 -5.54
CA ALA A 112 6.73 -9.99 -6.24
C ALA A 112 7.99 -9.91 -5.35
N ALA A 113 8.19 -8.82 -4.61
CA ALA A 113 9.29 -8.66 -3.67
C ALA A 113 9.25 -9.69 -2.54
N ALA A 114 8.07 -9.94 -1.98
CA ALA A 114 7.85 -10.98 -0.97
C ALA A 114 8.15 -12.37 -1.55
N ARG A 115 7.67 -12.68 -2.75
CA ARG A 115 7.97 -13.97 -3.40
C ARG A 115 9.47 -14.15 -3.66
N SER A 116 10.18 -13.09 -4.04
CA SER A 116 11.63 -13.12 -4.27
C SER A 116 12.40 -13.57 -3.03
N VAL A 117 12.06 -13.05 -1.85
CA VAL A 117 12.73 -13.48 -0.61
C VAL A 117 12.28 -14.86 -0.14
N MET A 118 11.04 -15.28 -0.45
CA MET A 118 10.58 -16.65 -0.19
C MET A 118 11.28 -17.72 -1.06
N LEU A 119 11.98 -17.32 -2.12
CA LEU A 119 12.81 -18.21 -2.93
C LEU A 119 14.28 -18.23 -2.47
N ASP A 120 14.63 -17.46 -1.44
CA ASP A 120 15.98 -17.48 -0.90
C ASP A 120 16.27 -18.78 -0.16
N ASP A 121 17.53 -19.22 -0.22
CA ASP A 121 17.99 -20.36 0.56
C ASP A 121 17.98 -20.00 2.05
N GLU A 122 17.82 -20.99 2.93
CA GLU A 122 17.69 -20.77 4.38
C GLU A 122 18.86 -19.97 5.00
N ASN A 123 20.03 -20.01 4.37
CA ASN A 123 21.25 -19.33 4.82
C ASN A 123 21.54 -18.01 4.08
N GLN A 124 20.62 -17.51 3.25
CA GLN A 124 20.83 -16.28 2.50
C GLN A 124 20.90 -15.08 3.44
N LYS A 125 22.13 -14.55 3.61
CA LYS A 125 22.39 -13.37 4.43
C LYS A 125 21.95 -12.09 3.70
N PRO A 126 21.64 -11.02 4.46
CA PRO A 126 21.38 -9.72 3.86
C PRO A 126 22.60 -9.25 3.06
N SER A 127 22.36 -8.75 1.85
CA SER A 127 23.39 -8.25 0.95
C SER A 127 23.89 -6.86 1.37
N ILE A 128 23.03 -6.09 2.03
CA ILE A 128 23.30 -4.72 2.49
C ILE A 128 22.71 -4.58 3.89
N ASN A 129 23.41 -3.87 4.78
CA ASN A 129 22.87 -3.55 6.10
C ASN A 129 21.53 -2.78 5.96
N PRO A 130 20.42 -3.30 6.51
CA PRO A 130 19.10 -2.68 6.34
C PRO A 130 19.02 -1.24 6.85
N LEU A 131 19.87 -0.85 7.82
CA LEU A 131 19.91 0.51 8.34
C LEU A 131 20.24 1.53 7.24
N TRP A 132 21.17 1.22 6.35
CA TRP A 132 21.53 2.12 5.27
C TRP A 132 20.41 2.29 4.25
N LEU A 133 19.68 1.21 3.94
CA LEU A 133 18.53 1.29 3.04
C LEU A 133 17.37 2.07 3.67
N PHE A 134 17.13 1.90 4.97
CA PHE A 134 16.16 2.70 5.72
C PHE A 134 16.52 4.18 5.66
N LEU A 135 17.75 4.54 6.06
CA LEU A 135 18.20 5.93 6.05
C LEU A 135 18.17 6.53 4.65
N ALA A 136 18.66 5.81 3.63
CA ALA A 136 18.63 6.27 2.24
C ALA A 136 17.20 6.48 1.72
N SER A 137 16.27 5.57 2.06
CA SER A 137 14.87 5.72 1.66
C SER A 137 14.26 7.01 2.22
N TYR A 138 14.36 7.26 3.53
CA TYR A 138 13.81 8.47 4.13
C TYR A 138 14.59 9.74 3.76
N ALA A 139 15.91 9.66 3.58
CA ALA A 139 16.72 10.77 3.09
C ALA A 139 16.31 11.18 1.67
N SER A 140 15.89 10.24 0.83
CA SER A 140 15.39 10.56 -0.52
C SER A 140 14.18 11.49 -0.48
N LEU A 141 13.30 11.40 0.54
CA LEU A 141 12.19 12.34 0.72
C LEU A 141 12.67 13.75 1.03
N GLY A 142 13.87 13.90 1.60
CA GLY A 142 14.54 15.18 1.84
C GLY A 142 14.93 15.91 0.56
N LEU A 143 15.02 15.23 -0.58
CA LEU A 143 15.32 15.87 -1.87
C LEU A 143 14.28 16.92 -2.27
N ARG A 144 13.06 16.85 -1.71
CA ARG A 144 12.03 17.89 -1.85
C ARG A 144 12.44 19.26 -1.29
N LEU A 145 13.42 19.29 -0.40
CA LEU A 145 13.94 20.50 0.24
C LEU A 145 15.12 21.10 -0.53
N THR A 146 15.55 20.44 -1.60
CA THR A 146 16.67 20.88 -2.45
C THR A 146 16.16 21.66 -3.66
N THR A 147 17.08 22.21 -4.44
CA THR A 147 16.79 22.89 -5.71
C THR A 147 16.54 21.93 -6.88
N LEU A 148 16.50 20.62 -6.62
CA LEU A 148 16.21 19.62 -7.65
C LEU A 148 14.76 19.73 -8.10
N ASN A 149 14.56 19.78 -9.41
CA ASN A 149 13.24 19.92 -10.02
C ASN A 149 12.47 18.57 -10.08
N LEU A 150 12.41 17.85 -8.96
CA LEU A 150 11.70 16.59 -8.82
C LEU A 150 10.51 16.77 -7.90
N ASN A 151 9.30 16.39 -8.33
CA ASN A 151 8.14 16.41 -7.44
C ASN A 151 8.09 15.17 -6.51
N ASP A 152 7.21 15.23 -5.51
CA ASP A 152 7.03 14.17 -4.51
C ASP A 152 6.68 12.81 -5.14
N ALA A 153 5.84 12.77 -6.18
CA ALA A 153 5.47 11.52 -6.85
C ALA A 153 6.68 10.87 -7.57
N MET A 154 7.54 11.67 -8.19
CA MET A 154 8.77 11.22 -8.82
C MET A 154 9.77 10.71 -7.79
N ILE A 155 10.06 11.49 -6.74
CA ILE A 155 10.99 11.08 -5.66
C ILE A 155 10.54 9.75 -5.06
N ARG A 156 9.25 9.62 -4.77
CA ARG A 156 8.71 8.40 -4.17
C ARG A 156 8.91 7.18 -5.05
N THR A 157 8.74 7.32 -6.36
CA THR A 157 8.73 6.17 -7.27
C THR A 157 10.12 5.82 -7.78
N LEU A 158 10.95 6.83 -8.02
CA LEU A 158 12.33 6.65 -8.46
C LEU A 158 13.24 6.15 -7.34
N LEU A 159 13.04 6.65 -6.13
CA LEU A 159 14.01 6.49 -5.04
C LEU A 159 13.39 5.80 -3.83
N PHE A 160 12.35 6.39 -3.24
CA PHE A 160 11.82 5.88 -1.97
C PHE A 160 11.33 4.43 -2.09
N MET A 161 10.43 4.14 -3.04
CA MET A 161 9.81 2.82 -3.19
C MET A 161 10.81 1.72 -3.51
N PRO A 162 11.76 1.87 -4.47
CA PRO A 162 12.79 0.86 -4.70
C PRO A 162 13.69 0.65 -3.47
N LEU A 163 14.15 1.72 -2.83
CA LEU A 163 15.01 1.63 -1.64
C LEU A 163 14.27 0.99 -0.46
N TYR A 164 13.02 1.38 -0.24
CA TYR A 164 12.19 0.88 0.84
C TYR A 164 11.76 -0.58 0.61
N THR A 165 11.44 -0.95 -0.64
CA THR A 165 11.18 -2.35 -0.99
C THR A 165 12.42 -3.21 -0.74
N LYS A 166 13.60 -2.74 -1.17
CA LYS A 166 14.86 -3.44 -0.89
C LYS A 166 15.13 -3.53 0.60
N PHE A 167 14.89 -2.45 1.36
CA PHE A 167 14.99 -2.45 2.81
C PHE A 167 14.12 -3.54 3.46
N LEU A 168 12.86 -3.68 3.04
CA LEU A 168 11.97 -4.73 3.54
C LEU A 168 12.50 -6.13 3.23
N MET A 169 13.01 -6.35 2.01
CA MET A 169 13.61 -7.61 1.60
C MET A 169 14.86 -7.94 2.44
N GLU A 170 15.73 -6.96 2.68
CA GLU A 170 16.94 -7.16 3.49
C GLU A 170 16.61 -7.34 4.98
N ILE A 171 15.60 -6.64 5.52
CA ILE A 171 15.10 -6.90 6.90
C ILE A 171 14.60 -8.33 7.03
N HIS A 172 13.89 -8.85 6.02
CA HIS A 172 13.42 -10.22 6.04
C HIS A 172 14.57 -11.22 6.08
N ARG A 173 15.63 -11.02 5.28
CA ARG A 173 16.83 -11.87 5.34
C ARG A 173 17.57 -11.73 6.65
N ASP A 174 17.70 -10.50 7.15
CA ASP A 174 18.42 -10.21 8.39
C ASP A 174 17.73 -10.79 9.61
N CYS A 175 16.39 -10.87 9.63
CA CYS A 175 15.65 -11.43 10.76
C CYS A 175 15.81 -12.95 10.91
N LEU A 176 16.27 -13.63 9.85
CA LEU A 176 16.59 -15.07 9.87
C LEU A 176 18.03 -15.36 10.33
N THR A 177 18.85 -14.32 10.53
CA THR A 177 20.24 -14.51 11.00
C THR A 177 20.31 -14.71 12.52
N GLU A 178 21.37 -15.37 12.99
CA GLU A 178 21.60 -15.57 14.44
C GLU A 178 21.78 -14.26 15.21
N LYS A 179 22.32 -13.22 14.55
CA LYS A 179 22.60 -11.92 15.16
C LYS A 179 22.06 -10.78 14.26
N PRO A 180 20.74 -10.55 14.26
CA PRO A 180 20.14 -9.50 13.45
C PRO A 180 20.64 -8.11 13.84
N HIS A 181 20.68 -7.20 12.87
CA HIS A 181 21.08 -5.82 13.09
C HIS A 181 20.11 -5.10 14.04
N LEU A 182 20.58 -4.02 14.67
CA LEU A 182 19.81 -3.23 15.63
C LEU A 182 18.46 -2.74 15.07
N ILE A 183 18.44 -2.32 13.80
CA ILE A 183 17.21 -1.86 13.15
C ILE A 183 16.17 -2.98 13.01
N THR A 184 16.61 -4.18 12.66
CA THR A 184 15.75 -5.37 12.55
C THR A 184 15.21 -5.76 13.92
N ARG A 185 16.06 -5.73 14.96
CA ARG A 185 15.64 -5.95 16.36
C ARG A 185 14.67 -4.89 16.86
N PHE A 186 14.86 -3.63 16.45
CA PHE A 186 13.96 -2.54 16.80
C PHE A 186 12.56 -2.76 16.20
N PHE A 187 12.46 -3.01 14.89
CA PHE A 187 11.18 -3.28 14.24
C PHE A 187 10.52 -4.60 14.69
N GLY A 188 11.33 -5.60 15.04
CA GLY A 188 10.86 -6.85 15.64
C GLY A 188 10.53 -6.77 17.15
N SER A 189 10.71 -5.62 17.79
CA SER A 189 10.38 -5.46 19.20
C SER A 189 8.87 -5.56 19.43
N LYS A 190 8.46 -6.07 20.60
CA LYS A 190 7.04 -6.20 20.97
C LYS A 190 6.26 -4.89 20.80
N LEU A 191 6.89 -3.76 21.14
CA LEU A 191 6.28 -2.44 20.99
C LEU A 191 6.04 -2.11 19.51
N MET A 192 7.06 -2.24 18.66
CA MET A 192 6.92 -1.93 17.23
C MET A 192 5.97 -2.89 16.52
N THR A 193 5.99 -4.18 16.85
CA THR A 193 5.01 -5.16 16.34
C THR A 193 3.59 -4.81 16.79
N SER A 194 3.41 -4.40 18.05
CA SER A 194 2.10 -3.96 18.56
C SER A 194 1.61 -2.70 17.83
N LEU A 195 2.45 -1.68 17.68
CA LEU A 195 2.13 -0.47 16.91
C LEU A 195 1.81 -0.80 15.45
N GLY A 196 2.54 -1.74 14.85
CA GLY A 196 2.25 -2.25 13.50
C GLY A 196 0.87 -2.90 13.39
N ALA A 197 0.47 -3.71 14.37
CA ALA A 197 -0.87 -4.30 14.42
C ALA A 197 -1.98 -3.24 14.56
N LEU A 198 -1.71 -2.13 15.23
CA LEU A 198 -2.64 -1.01 15.37
C LEU A 198 -2.69 -0.09 14.15
N ALA A 199 -1.69 -0.13 13.26
CA ALA A 199 -1.55 0.82 12.16
C ALA A 199 -2.78 0.86 11.25
N PHE A 200 -3.32 -0.31 10.87
CA PHE A 200 -4.50 -0.38 10.02
C PHE A 200 -5.79 0.09 10.73
N PRO A 201 -6.15 -0.40 11.94
CA PRO A 201 -7.26 0.17 12.71
C PRO A 201 -7.17 1.68 12.90
N MET A 202 -5.99 2.21 13.28
CA MET A 202 -5.78 3.65 13.41
C MET A 202 -5.97 4.38 12.08
N PHE A 203 -5.46 3.82 10.97
CA PHE A 203 -5.67 4.37 9.64
C PHE A 203 -7.16 4.43 9.25
N ILE A 204 -7.97 3.45 9.65
CA ILE A 204 -9.42 3.49 9.42
C ILE A 204 -10.11 4.56 10.29
N LEU A 205 -9.72 4.66 11.56
CA LEU A 205 -10.46 5.43 12.56
C LEU A 205 -10.06 6.90 12.65
N HIS A 206 -8.83 7.26 12.29
CA HIS A 206 -8.33 8.63 12.44
C HIS A 206 -9.21 9.66 11.69
N GLY A 207 -9.66 9.32 10.47
CA GLY A 207 -10.53 10.19 9.67
C GLY A 207 -11.87 10.48 10.36
N PRO A 208 -12.72 9.47 10.61
CA PRO A 208 -14.00 9.65 11.30
C PRO A 208 -13.88 10.33 12.67
N ILE A 209 -12.91 9.93 13.50
CA ILE A 209 -12.67 10.55 14.81
C ILE A 209 -12.26 12.02 14.62
N GLY A 210 -11.37 12.31 13.67
CA GLY A 210 -10.93 13.66 13.37
C GLY A 210 -12.06 14.56 12.90
N GLN A 211 -13.03 14.03 12.16
CA GLN A 211 -14.20 14.80 11.73
C GLN A 211 -15.06 15.29 12.90
N ILE A 212 -15.15 14.53 14.00
CA ILE A 212 -15.90 14.93 15.20
C ILE A 212 -15.32 16.20 15.84
N PHE A 213 -14.00 16.37 15.76
CA PHE A 213 -13.28 17.43 16.46
C PHE A 213 -12.85 18.60 15.57
N TYR A 214 -12.60 18.35 14.28
CA TYR A 214 -11.97 19.32 13.38
C TYR A 214 -12.80 19.68 12.15
N LYS A 215 -13.84 18.91 11.80
CA LYS A 215 -14.70 19.27 10.67
C LYS A 215 -15.66 20.37 11.11
N LYS A 216 -15.45 21.59 10.61
CA LYS A 216 -16.18 22.82 10.97
C LYS A 216 -17.66 22.59 11.31
N LYS A 217 -18.45 22.09 10.36
CA LYS A 217 -19.89 21.84 10.54
C LYS A 217 -20.25 20.88 11.68
N ILE A 218 -19.42 19.87 11.94
CA ILE A 218 -19.65 18.88 13.01
C ILE A 218 -19.17 19.45 14.34
N ALA A 219 -17.96 20.01 14.36
CA ALA A 219 -17.33 20.53 15.56
C ALA A 219 -18.09 21.75 16.12
N GLU A 220 -18.58 22.65 15.28
CA GLU A 220 -19.44 23.78 15.69
C GLU A 220 -20.72 23.29 16.38
N LYS A 221 -21.31 22.20 15.90
CA LYS A 221 -22.54 21.63 16.47
C LYS A 221 -22.30 20.90 17.81
N LEU A 222 -21.16 20.24 17.97
CA LEU A 222 -20.87 19.43 19.16
C LEU A 222 -20.12 20.20 20.25
N TRP A 223 -19.22 21.11 19.86
CA TRP A 223 -18.26 21.76 20.75
C TRP A 223 -18.33 23.29 20.70
N GLY A 224 -19.24 23.87 19.90
CA GLY A 224 -19.33 25.32 19.70
C GLY A 224 -18.20 25.91 18.83
N GLY A 225 -17.31 25.07 18.29
CA GLY A 225 -16.21 25.48 17.43
C GLY A 225 -15.23 24.35 17.13
N ILE A 226 -14.25 24.62 16.26
CA ILE A 226 -13.15 23.69 15.98
C ILE A 226 -12.23 23.62 17.20
N LEU A 227 -11.85 22.42 17.64
CA LEU A 227 -10.94 22.28 18.78
C LEU A 227 -9.54 22.84 18.48
N PRO A 228 -8.87 23.46 19.47
CA PRO A 228 -7.57 24.09 19.26
C PRO A 228 -6.48 23.06 18.98
N LYS A 229 -5.38 23.51 18.34
CA LYS A 229 -4.21 22.65 18.04
C LYS A 229 -3.63 21.93 19.26
N LYS A 230 -3.77 22.53 20.46
CA LYS A 230 -3.33 21.92 21.74
C LYS A 230 -4.08 20.63 22.08
N PHE A 231 -5.26 20.39 21.50
CA PHE A 231 -6.02 19.15 21.66
C PHE A 231 -5.48 18.00 20.80
N PHE A 232 -4.58 18.27 19.85
CA PHE A 232 -4.07 17.26 18.92
C PHE A 232 -3.45 16.02 19.60
N PRO A 233 -2.66 16.13 20.68
CA PRO A 233 -2.16 14.95 21.41
C PRO A 233 -3.29 14.08 21.99
N PHE A 234 -4.37 14.70 22.48
CA PHE A 234 -5.53 13.96 22.99
C PHE A 234 -6.29 13.27 21.85
N TYR A 235 -6.43 13.92 20.70
CA TYR A 235 -6.96 13.28 19.50
C TYR A 235 -6.12 12.06 19.09
N LEU A 236 -4.79 12.14 19.10
CA LEU A 236 -3.93 11.00 18.81
C LEU A 236 -4.14 9.87 19.82
N LEU A 237 -4.25 10.19 21.12
CA LEU A 237 -4.55 9.22 22.16
C LEU A 237 -5.90 8.51 21.92
N LEU A 238 -6.95 9.27 21.57
CA LEU A 238 -8.26 8.71 21.24
C LEU A 238 -8.18 7.75 20.04
N VAL A 239 -7.47 8.12 18.98
CA VAL A 239 -7.29 7.27 17.80
C VAL A 239 -6.53 6.00 18.17
N MET A 240 -5.47 6.09 18.99
CA MET A 240 -4.73 4.92 19.47
C MET A 240 -5.59 4.00 20.32
N VAL A 241 -6.35 4.54 21.29
CA VAL A 241 -7.23 3.76 22.17
C VAL A 241 -8.35 3.10 21.37
N ALA A 242 -9.00 3.84 20.46
CA ALA A 242 -10.02 3.28 19.59
C ALA A 242 -9.44 2.20 18.66
N GLY A 243 -8.26 2.46 18.08
CA GLY A 243 -7.53 1.49 17.27
C GLY A 243 -7.18 0.22 18.05
N HIS A 244 -6.77 0.35 19.31
CA HIS A 244 -6.53 -0.79 20.20
C HIS A 244 -7.78 -1.62 20.42
N PHE A 245 -8.90 -1.00 20.79
CA PHE A 245 -10.15 -1.72 21.00
C PHE A 245 -10.68 -2.38 19.72
N THR A 246 -10.59 -1.72 18.57
CA THR A 246 -10.91 -2.32 17.29
C THR A 246 -10.00 -3.51 16.97
N ASN A 247 -8.71 -3.42 17.27
CA ASN A 247 -7.79 -4.53 17.07
C ASN A 247 -8.16 -5.74 17.96
N GLU A 248 -8.37 -5.53 19.25
CA GLU A 248 -8.66 -6.62 20.20
C GLU A 248 -10.05 -7.25 19.99
N PHE A 249 -11.09 -6.43 19.78
CA PHE A 249 -12.46 -6.92 19.75
C PHE A 249 -13.01 -7.22 18.36
N PHE A 250 -12.42 -6.64 17.30
CA PHE A 250 -12.88 -6.86 15.93
C PHE A 250 -11.85 -7.65 15.10
N VAL A 251 -10.62 -7.15 14.96
CA VAL A 251 -9.61 -7.76 14.07
C VAL A 251 -9.18 -9.15 14.58
N LYS A 252 -8.94 -9.28 15.90
CA LYS A 252 -8.57 -10.55 16.53
C LYS A 252 -9.77 -11.46 16.85
N SER A 253 -11.00 -11.02 16.56
CA SER A 253 -12.18 -11.83 16.85
C SER A 253 -12.24 -13.06 15.95
N LYS A 254 -12.20 -14.25 16.56
CA LYS A 254 -12.35 -15.52 15.84
C LYS A 254 -13.63 -15.57 15.01
N LYS A 255 -14.74 -15.00 15.53
CA LYS A 255 -16.02 -14.96 14.82
C LYS A 255 -15.91 -14.15 13.53
N VAL A 256 -15.26 -12.99 13.58
CA VAL A 256 -15.04 -12.13 12.40
C VAL A 256 -14.15 -12.85 11.40
N GLN A 257 -13.05 -13.46 11.85
CA GLN A 257 -12.14 -14.21 10.98
C GLN A 257 -12.82 -15.40 10.30
N GLN A 258 -13.63 -16.16 11.03
CA GLN A 258 -14.42 -17.28 10.49
C GLN A 258 -15.43 -16.80 9.45
N PHE A 259 -16.14 -15.72 9.74
CA PHE A 259 -17.10 -15.13 8.81
C PHE A 259 -16.41 -14.63 7.53
N SER A 260 -15.29 -13.91 7.65
CA SER A 260 -14.49 -13.46 6.51
C SER A 260 -13.98 -14.63 5.67
N ALA A 261 -13.48 -15.69 6.32
CA ALA A 261 -13.01 -16.89 5.62
C ALA A 261 -14.13 -17.62 4.89
N TRP A 262 -15.31 -17.75 5.52
CA TRP A 262 -16.50 -18.32 4.88
C TRP A 262 -16.93 -17.51 3.67
N LEU A 263 -17.00 -16.18 3.79
CA LEU A 263 -17.38 -15.29 2.69
C LEU A 263 -16.38 -15.38 1.53
N ALA A 264 -15.09 -15.37 1.82
CA ALA A 264 -14.04 -15.51 0.82
C ALA A 264 -14.15 -16.84 0.06
N ARG A 265 -14.38 -17.96 0.77
CA ARG A 265 -14.61 -19.27 0.15
C ARG A 265 -15.85 -19.28 -0.72
N LYS A 266 -16.97 -18.76 -0.21
CA LYS A 266 -18.23 -18.69 -0.97
C LYS A 266 -18.07 -17.87 -2.26
N LEU A 267 -17.36 -16.74 -2.20
CA LEU A 267 -17.06 -15.93 -3.38
C LEU A 267 -16.16 -16.70 -4.36
N ALA A 268 -15.09 -17.33 -3.87
CA ALA A 268 -14.18 -18.13 -4.70
C ALA A 268 -14.92 -19.28 -5.40
N ASP A 269 -15.74 -20.03 -4.67
CA ASP A 269 -16.54 -21.14 -5.20
C ASP A 269 -17.57 -20.64 -6.24
N SER A 270 -18.18 -19.48 -6.01
CA SER A 270 -19.12 -18.87 -6.97
C SER A 270 -18.44 -18.36 -8.24
N THR A 271 -17.13 -18.12 -8.19
CA THR A 271 -16.32 -17.67 -9.35
C THR A 271 -15.53 -18.81 -10.01
N LYS A 272 -15.60 -20.03 -9.46
CA LYS A 272 -14.87 -21.21 -9.95
C LYS A 272 -15.37 -21.57 -11.35
N GLY A 273 -14.49 -21.46 -12.35
CA GLY A 273 -14.81 -21.66 -13.77
C GLY A 273 -15.10 -20.38 -14.57
N MET A 274 -15.24 -19.20 -13.94
CA MET A 274 -15.37 -17.92 -14.66
C MET A 274 -14.02 -17.33 -15.08
N LEU A 275 -12.97 -17.60 -14.31
CA LEU A 275 -11.58 -17.40 -14.68
C LEU A 275 -10.99 -18.79 -14.78
N SER A 276 -10.40 -19.14 -15.93
CA SER A 276 -9.79 -20.45 -16.10
C SER A 276 -8.76 -20.66 -15.01
N ASP A 277 -9.10 -21.51 -14.03
CA ASP A 277 -8.12 -22.06 -13.12
C ASP A 277 -7.07 -22.70 -14.02
N ALA A 278 -5.90 -22.08 -14.12
CA ALA A 278 -4.79 -22.60 -14.88
C ALA A 278 -4.32 -23.87 -14.15
N VAL A 279 -5.03 -24.97 -14.38
CA VAL A 279 -4.56 -26.32 -14.06
C VAL A 279 -3.14 -26.39 -14.63
N PRO A 280 -2.12 -26.69 -13.82
CA PRO A 280 -0.80 -26.94 -14.35
C PRO A 280 -0.98 -28.04 -15.41
N ARG A 281 -0.70 -27.73 -16.68
CA ARG A 281 -0.58 -28.79 -17.68
C ARG A 281 0.55 -29.68 -17.20
N ASP A 282 0.20 -30.90 -16.85
CA ASP A 282 1.12 -31.94 -16.45
C ASP A 282 2.15 -32.10 -17.59
N SER A 283 3.41 -31.77 -17.31
CA SER A 283 4.53 -31.84 -18.27
C SER A 283 4.86 -33.28 -18.69
N SER A 284 4.11 -34.25 -18.19
CA SER A 284 4.12 -35.66 -18.58
C SER A 284 3.43 -35.93 -19.92
N MET A 285 2.51 -35.06 -20.38
CA MET A 285 1.77 -35.28 -21.63
C MET A 285 2.51 -34.77 -22.89
N GLU A 286 3.45 -33.82 -22.77
CA GLU A 286 4.26 -33.36 -23.90
C GLU A 286 5.39 -34.34 -24.28
N LYS A 287 5.73 -35.29 -23.40
CA LYS A 287 6.70 -36.36 -23.73
C LYS A 287 6.10 -37.55 -24.48
N LEU A 288 4.78 -37.62 -24.64
CA LEU A 288 4.10 -38.73 -25.33
C LEU A 288 3.53 -38.36 -26.70
N ALA A 289 3.62 -37.10 -27.12
CA ALA A 289 3.16 -36.62 -28.43
C ALA A 289 4.31 -36.24 -29.38
N GLY A 290 5.54 -36.65 -29.05
CA GLY A 290 6.75 -36.36 -29.83
C GLY A 290 7.64 -37.59 -30.05
N ALA A 291 7.02 -38.75 -30.29
CA ALA A 291 7.67 -39.95 -30.82
C ALA A 291 7.02 -40.31 -32.16
#